data_AF-A0A5J4NR10-F1
#
_entry.id   AF-A0A5J4NR10-F1
#
_cell.length_a   1.000
_cell.length_b   1.000
_cell.length_c   1.000
_cell.angle_alpha   90.00
_cell.angle_beta   90.00
_cell.angle_gamma   90.00
#
_symmetry.space_group_name_H-M   'P 1'
#
loop_
_entity.id
_entity.type
_entity.pdbx_description
1 polymer ?
#
loop_
_entity_poly.entity_id
_entity_poly.type
_entity_poly.pdbx_seq_one_letter_code
_entity_poly.pdbx_strand_id
1 'polypeptide(L)'
;MLSSLRVDLRRVSRLFGLFVLVLFGLYLFLPAHDTQPDPDISTNLQLPFDVELCNRHVTTRQPYVSHRRHPHRLALLIPFRERFTELQQFLVHLERFLNNQNVIHTYYVLNQVDNLRFNRAALLNVGVVESNKAETEGILLDYFSSHGKGLSWNVQRICLPRTDYLALHDVDLLPLDPGISYTWPSDAGIRHLIPAQLHPRYYWFKNYFGGAVLITRARFLQINGLSNSFWGWGSEDDEFRLRILRSGLNVRLFVTRLYCRIHTAVFMRRRLTI
;
A
#
# COMPACT_ATOMS: atom_id res chain seq x y z
N MET A 1 23.31 -2.43 31.61
CA MET A 1 23.90 -3.41 30.68
C MET A 1 22.84 -3.93 29.71
N LEU A 2 22.21 -3.06 28.90
CA LEU A 2 21.30 -3.44 27.81
C LEU A 2 21.48 -2.44 26.66
N SER A 3 22.55 -2.63 25.91
CA SER A 3 22.84 -1.95 24.66
C SER A 3 22.07 -2.62 23.50
N SER A 4 21.27 -1.81 22.80
CA SER A 4 20.91 -1.96 21.39
C SER A 4 20.71 -3.36 20.82
N LEU A 5 19.46 -3.86 20.84
CA LEU A 5 18.97 -4.72 19.76
C LEU A 5 18.56 -3.82 18.58
N ARG A 6 19.57 -3.36 17.81
CA ARG A 6 19.32 -2.87 16.45
C ARG A 6 18.98 -4.10 15.60
N VAL A 7 17.69 -4.33 15.40
CA VAL A 7 17.22 -5.33 14.42
C VAL A 7 17.69 -4.85 13.04
N ASP A 8 18.61 -5.60 12.45
CA ASP A 8 19.16 -5.34 11.12
C ASP A 8 18.05 -5.46 10.06
N LEU A 9 17.53 -4.32 9.62
CA LEU A 9 16.50 -4.22 8.57
C LEU A 9 16.93 -4.89 7.26
N ARG A 10 18.24 -5.10 7.03
CA ARG A 10 18.77 -5.82 5.85
C ARG A 10 18.59 -7.34 5.92
N ARG A 11 18.35 -7.90 7.11
CA ARG A 11 17.95 -9.32 7.29
C ARG A 11 16.44 -9.49 7.14
N VAL A 12 15.65 -8.50 7.58
CA VAL A 12 14.21 -8.48 7.40
C VAL A 12 13.89 -8.42 5.90
N SER A 13 14.51 -7.55 5.11
CA SER A 13 14.21 -7.48 3.66
C SER A 13 14.49 -8.77 2.85
N ARG A 14 15.29 -9.72 3.36
CA ARG A 14 15.55 -11.02 2.69
C ARG A 14 14.54 -12.10 3.03
N LEU A 15 13.84 -11.98 4.17
CA LEU A 15 12.81 -12.94 4.59
C LEU A 15 11.47 -12.68 3.90
N PHE A 16 11.25 -11.45 3.46
CA PHE A 16 10.01 -10.98 2.86
C PHE A 16 10.28 -10.69 1.38
N GLY A 17 10.08 -11.69 0.52
CA GLY A 17 10.17 -11.52 -0.93
C GLY A 17 9.21 -10.42 -1.38
N LEU A 18 9.74 -9.25 -1.70
CA LEU A 18 8.98 -8.11 -2.18
C LEU A 18 8.59 -8.35 -3.64
N PHE A 19 7.38 -8.84 -3.87
CA PHE A 19 6.75 -8.74 -5.19
C PHE A 19 6.02 -7.38 -5.25
N VAL A 20 6.66 -6.38 -5.85
CA VAL A 20 5.93 -5.17 -6.27
C VAL A 20 5.14 -5.55 -7.52
N LEU A 21 3.91 -6.01 -7.32
CA LEU A 21 2.93 -6.10 -8.41
C LEU A 21 2.48 -4.67 -8.74
N VAL A 22 3.18 -4.01 -9.67
CA VAL A 22 2.61 -2.87 -10.38
C VAL A 22 1.61 -3.46 -11.36
N LEU A 23 0.36 -3.61 -10.93
CA LEU A 23 -0.73 -4.05 -11.80
C LEU A 23 -1.04 -2.93 -12.81
N PHE A 24 -0.29 -2.91 -13.91
CA PHE A 24 -0.70 -2.22 -15.11
C PHE A 24 -1.76 -3.06 -15.82
N GLY A 25 -2.95 -2.47 -15.99
CA GLY A 25 -4.05 -2.89 -16.86
C GLY A 25 -4.09 -4.38 -17.25
N LEU A 26 -4.75 -5.21 -16.44
CA LEU A 26 -5.26 -6.49 -16.90
C LEU A 26 -6.54 -6.24 -17.74
N TYR A 27 -6.36 -5.63 -18.91
CA TYR A 27 -7.39 -5.43 -19.94
C TYR A 27 -7.02 -6.21 -21.20
N LEU A 28 -6.59 -7.48 -21.07
CA LEU A 28 -6.28 -8.34 -22.23
C LEU A 28 -6.73 -9.80 -22.10
N PHE A 29 -7.72 -10.11 -21.26
CA PHE A 29 -8.40 -11.41 -21.32
C PHE A 29 -9.89 -11.28 -20.98
N LEU A 30 -10.63 -10.59 -21.85
CA LEU A 30 -12.01 -10.95 -22.15
C LEU A 30 -11.97 -11.63 -23.53
N PRO A 31 -12.63 -12.79 -23.73
CA PRO A 31 -12.74 -13.36 -25.07
C PRO A 31 -13.59 -12.40 -25.91
N ALA A 32 -12.94 -11.67 -26.81
CA ALA A 32 -13.63 -10.92 -27.84
C ALA A 32 -14.27 -11.93 -28.79
N HIS A 33 -15.59 -11.84 -28.92
CA HIS A 33 -16.33 -12.49 -30.00
C HIS A 33 -15.80 -11.99 -31.35
N ASP A 34 -15.61 -12.93 -32.27
CA ASP A 34 -15.20 -12.79 -33.67
C ASP A 34 -15.32 -11.38 -34.27
N THR A 35 -14.18 -10.73 -34.48
CA THR A 35 -13.94 -9.84 -35.62
C THR A 35 -12.45 -9.93 -35.99
N GLN A 36 -12.16 -10.07 -37.29
CA GLN A 36 -10.82 -10.29 -37.84
C GLN A 36 -9.78 -9.26 -37.36
N PRO A 37 -8.48 -9.63 -37.26
CA PRO A 37 -7.43 -8.71 -36.85
C PRO A 37 -7.12 -7.69 -37.95
N ASP A 38 -7.16 -6.41 -37.57
CA ASP A 38 -6.69 -5.25 -38.34
C ASP A 38 -5.15 -5.24 -38.36
N PRO A 39 -4.46 -5.15 -39.52
CA PRO A 39 -3.04 -5.49 -39.63
C PRO A 39 -2.05 -4.36 -39.29
N ASP A 40 -2.40 -3.37 -38.46
CA ASP A 40 -1.49 -2.22 -38.21
C ASP A 40 -1.33 -1.79 -36.74
N ILE A 41 -1.35 -2.75 -35.80
CA ILE A 41 -0.96 -2.48 -34.41
C ILE A 41 0.53 -2.79 -34.25
N SER A 42 1.36 -1.83 -34.65
CA SER A 42 2.72 -1.71 -34.10
C SER A 42 2.61 -1.62 -32.57
N THR A 43 3.22 -2.58 -31.88
CA THR A 43 3.20 -2.72 -30.42
C THR A 43 4.02 -1.62 -29.74
N ASN A 44 3.49 -0.41 -29.67
CA ASN A 44 3.97 0.62 -28.75
C ASN A 44 3.13 0.58 -27.48
N LEU A 45 3.57 -0.22 -26.51
CA LEU A 45 3.07 -0.14 -25.14
C LEU A 45 3.55 1.19 -24.53
N GLN A 46 2.85 2.29 -24.84
CA GLN A 46 3.03 3.56 -24.16
C GLN A 46 2.47 3.41 -22.73
N LEU A 47 3.37 3.25 -21.76
CA LEU A 47 3.04 3.38 -20.36
C LEU A 47 2.38 4.76 -20.15
N PRO A 48 1.29 4.89 -19.38
CA PRO A 48 0.56 6.15 -19.20
C PRO A 48 1.32 7.21 -18.36
N PHE A 49 2.64 7.02 -18.18
CA PHE A 49 3.52 7.92 -17.44
C PHE A 49 4.80 8.15 -18.25
N ASP A 50 5.21 9.42 -18.39
CA ASP A 50 6.50 9.79 -18.99
C ASP A 50 7.66 9.26 -18.14
N VAL A 51 8.16 8.08 -18.51
CA VAL A 51 9.35 7.43 -17.93
C VAL A 51 10.58 8.35 -17.95
N GLU A 52 10.64 9.31 -18.89
CA GLU A 52 11.75 10.26 -19.03
C GLU A 52 11.91 11.25 -17.86
N LEU A 53 10.83 11.59 -17.15
CA LEU A 53 10.89 12.61 -16.08
C LEU A 53 11.66 12.13 -14.84
N CYS A 54 11.70 10.83 -14.56
CA CYS A 54 12.53 10.33 -13.45
C CYS A 54 14.02 10.33 -13.80
N ASN A 55 14.38 9.98 -15.04
CA ASN A 55 15.80 9.88 -15.44
C ASN A 55 16.55 11.21 -15.31
N ARG A 56 15.87 12.36 -15.41
CA ARG A 56 16.51 13.68 -15.21
C ARG A 56 16.81 14.04 -13.75
N HIS A 57 16.15 13.42 -12.77
CA HIS A 57 16.33 13.78 -11.35
C HIS A 57 17.39 12.93 -10.62
N VAL A 58 17.80 11.80 -11.20
CA VAL A 58 18.86 10.95 -10.63
C VAL A 58 20.24 11.63 -10.69
N THR A 59 20.45 12.58 -11.59
CA THR A 59 21.73 13.29 -11.77
C THR A 59 21.92 14.51 -10.86
N THR A 60 20.86 15.02 -10.23
CA THR A 60 20.97 16.20 -9.33
C THR A 60 20.68 15.80 -7.88
N ARG A 61 21.71 15.74 -7.03
CA ARG A 61 21.61 15.66 -5.56
C ARG A 61 21.09 16.97 -4.94
N GLN A 62 20.11 17.62 -5.55
CA GLN A 62 19.48 18.83 -5.03
C GLN A 62 18.19 18.42 -4.30
N PRO A 63 17.99 18.83 -3.03
CA PRO A 63 16.70 18.67 -2.38
C PRO A 63 15.66 19.44 -3.19
N TYR A 64 14.62 18.74 -3.65
CA TYR A 64 13.52 19.34 -4.39
C TYR A 64 12.75 20.31 -3.47
N VAL A 65 12.94 21.62 -3.67
CA VAL A 65 12.15 22.66 -3.00
C VAL A 65 11.19 23.26 -4.03
N SER A 66 10.01 22.67 -4.19
CA SER A 66 8.96 23.25 -5.02
C SER A 66 8.16 24.30 -4.25
N HIS A 67 8.14 25.52 -4.79
CA HIS A 67 7.31 26.64 -4.31
C HIS A 67 5.89 26.63 -4.93
N ARG A 68 5.49 25.54 -5.58
CA ARG A 68 4.10 25.29 -6.02
C ARG A 68 3.62 24.01 -5.33
N ARG A 69 2.50 24.06 -4.59
CA ARG A 69 1.91 22.88 -3.95
C ARG A 69 1.42 21.92 -5.04
N HIS A 70 2.28 20.98 -5.44
CA HIS A 70 1.88 19.87 -6.27
C HIS A 70 0.79 19.05 -5.55
N PRO A 71 -0.18 18.48 -6.28
CA PRO A 71 -1.22 17.65 -5.68
C PRO A 71 -0.56 16.46 -4.96
N HIS A 72 -0.98 16.22 -3.72
CA HIS A 72 -0.42 15.17 -2.88
C HIS A 72 -0.69 13.78 -3.47
N ARG A 73 0.33 12.93 -3.51
CA ARG A 73 0.22 11.55 -3.98
C ARG A 73 0.24 10.56 -2.82
N LEU A 74 -0.67 9.59 -2.86
CA LEU A 74 -0.86 8.53 -1.87
C LEU A 74 -0.09 7.25 -2.22
N ALA A 75 0.70 6.72 -1.29
CA ALA A 75 1.17 5.33 -1.33
C ALA A 75 0.24 4.44 -0.50
N LEU A 76 -0.38 3.46 -1.15
CA LEU A 76 -1.34 2.56 -0.54
C LEU A 76 -0.66 1.23 -0.19
N LEU A 77 -0.39 1.03 1.10
CA LEU A 77 0.38 -0.09 1.64
C LEU A 77 -0.56 -1.20 2.11
N ILE A 78 -0.51 -2.36 1.44
CA ILE A 78 -1.44 -3.48 1.64
C ILE A 78 -0.66 -4.68 2.19
N PRO A 79 -0.68 -4.95 3.50
CA PRO A 79 -0.09 -6.17 4.07
C PRO A 79 -0.88 -7.39 3.59
N PHE A 80 -0.20 -8.36 2.99
CA PHE A 80 -0.83 -9.42 2.22
C PHE A 80 -0.20 -10.79 2.47
N ARG A 81 -1.05 -11.83 2.51
CA ARG A 81 -0.68 -13.25 2.38
C ARG A 81 -1.95 -14.04 2.08
N GLU A 82 -1.94 -14.86 1.03
CA GLU A 82 -3.02 -15.82 0.71
C GLU A 82 -4.46 -15.24 0.70
N ARG A 83 -4.64 -13.99 0.22
CA ARG A 83 -5.95 -13.30 0.15
C ARG A 83 -6.29 -12.78 -1.24
N PHE A 84 -5.96 -13.56 -2.27
CA PHE A 84 -5.99 -13.10 -3.66
C PHE A 84 -7.37 -12.59 -4.10
N THR A 85 -8.44 -13.29 -3.70
CA THR A 85 -9.82 -12.88 -3.98
C THR A 85 -10.14 -11.52 -3.38
N GLU A 86 -9.78 -11.30 -2.11
CA GLU A 86 -9.96 -10.01 -1.44
C GLU A 86 -9.14 -8.92 -2.13
N LEU A 87 -7.88 -9.21 -2.51
CA LEU A 87 -7.02 -8.27 -3.20
C LEU A 87 -7.61 -7.83 -4.55
N GLN A 88 -8.14 -8.75 -5.34
CA GLN A 88 -8.78 -8.41 -6.63
C GLN A 88 -9.98 -7.48 -6.43
N GLN A 89 -10.85 -7.81 -5.47
CA GLN A 89 -12.02 -6.98 -5.14
C GLN A 89 -11.59 -5.60 -4.61
N PHE A 90 -10.57 -5.59 -3.76
CA PHE A 90 -9.99 -4.40 -3.16
C PHE A 90 -9.47 -3.42 -4.19
N LEU A 91 -8.61 -3.88 -5.11
CA LEU A 91 -7.98 -3.01 -6.10
C LEU A 91 -9.02 -2.40 -7.05
N VAL A 92 -9.96 -3.21 -7.56
CA VAL A 92 -11.00 -2.73 -8.48
C VAL A 92 -11.91 -1.71 -7.80
N HIS A 93 -12.30 -1.97 -6.55
CA HIS A 93 -13.17 -1.09 -5.79
C HIS A 93 -12.46 0.22 -5.45
N LEU A 94 -11.24 0.14 -4.94
CA LEU A 94 -10.52 1.29 -4.42
C LEU A 94 -9.99 2.20 -5.54
N GLU A 95 -9.65 1.65 -6.71
CA GLU A 95 -9.33 2.43 -7.91
C GLU A 95 -10.46 3.40 -8.25
N ARG A 96 -11.70 2.89 -8.37
CA ARG A 96 -12.89 3.71 -8.64
C ARG A 96 -13.13 4.71 -7.52
N PHE A 97 -13.02 4.26 -6.27
CA PHE A 97 -13.28 5.09 -5.10
C PHE A 97 -12.31 6.27 -4.99
N LEU A 98 -11.01 6.04 -5.21
CA LEU A 98 -9.97 7.07 -5.16
C LEU A 98 -10.03 8.01 -6.36
N ASN A 99 -10.31 7.49 -7.56
CA ASN A 99 -10.48 8.32 -8.75
C ASN A 99 -11.67 9.27 -8.63
N ASN A 100 -12.78 8.81 -8.03
CA ASN A 100 -13.93 9.68 -7.73
C ASN A 100 -13.58 10.81 -6.74
N GLN A 101 -12.52 10.67 -5.96
CA GLN A 101 -12.01 11.69 -5.03
C GLN A 101 -10.84 12.50 -5.61
N ASN A 102 -10.44 12.25 -6.86
CA ASN A 102 -9.24 12.83 -7.49
C ASN A 102 -7.96 12.56 -6.68
N VAL A 103 -7.89 11.41 -6.00
CA VAL A 103 -6.71 11.03 -5.21
C VAL A 103 -5.72 10.33 -6.14
N ILE A 104 -4.58 10.98 -6.39
CA ILE A 104 -3.48 10.39 -7.14
C ILE A 104 -2.79 9.37 -6.24
N HIS A 105 -2.63 8.13 -6.70
CA HIS A 105 -2.17 7.05 -5.82
C HIS A 105 -1.26 6.01 -6.51
N THR A 106 -0.62 5.17 -5.69
CA THR A 106 0.23 4.04 -6.10
C THR A 106 0.05 2.90 -5.11
N TYR A 107 -0.20 1.70 -5.60
CA TYR A 107 -0.40 0.50 -4.77
C TYR A 107 0.92 -0.20 -4.47
N TYR A 108 1.09 -0.65 -3.23
CA TYR A 108 2.19 -1.50 -2.77
C TYR A 108 1.63 -2.70 -2.01
N VAL A 109 1.63 -3.86 -2.65
CA VAL A 109 1.23 -5.13 -2.04
C VAL A 109 2.43 -5.76 -1.34
N LEU A 110 2.33 -5.94 -0.03
CA LEU A 110 3.42 -6.37 0.85
C LEU A 110 3.20 -7.85 1.19
N ASN A 111 3.66 -8.71 0.29
CA ASN A 111 3.44 -10.15 0.39
C ASN A 111 4.40 -10.80 1.41
N GLN A 112 3.87 -11.45 2.44
CA GLN A 112 4.67 -12.22 3.40
C GLN A 112 4.85 -13.66 2.92
N VAL A 113 6.05 -14.00 2.47
CA VAL A 113 6.36 -15.30 1.84
C VAL A 113 6.99 -16.33 2.78
N ASP A 114 7.43 -15.93 3.97
CA ASP A 114 7.92 -16.87 4.99
C ASP A 114 6.78 -17.72 5.59
N ASN A 115 7.12 -18.72 6.40
CA ASN A 115 6.15 -19.59 7.09
C ASN A 115 5.84 -19.13 8.53
N LEU A 116 6.31 -17.95 8.95
CA LEU A 116 6.04 -17.44 10.29
C LEU A 116 4.59 -16.96 10.39
N ARG A 117 4.13 -16.69 11.62
CA ARG A 117 2.82 -16.03 11.81
C ARG A 117 2.79 -14.71 11.03
N PHE A 118 1.60 -14.33 10.54
CA PHE A 118 1.45 -13.07 9.81
C PHE A 118 1.84 -11.88 10.70
N ASN A 119 2.65 -10.97 10.18
CA ASN A 119 3.12 -9.79 10.90
C ASN A 119 2.76 -8.53 10.13
N ARG A 120 1.52 -8.07 10.33
CA ARG A 120 0.93 -6.91 9.68
C ARG A 120 1.79 -5.65 9.87
N ALA A 121 2.20 -5.36 11.10
CA ALA A 121 2.97 -4.17 11.42
C ALA A 121 4.38 -4.17 10.79
N ALA A 122 5.08 -5.31 10.81
CA ALA A 122 6.37 -5.43 10.14
C ALA A 122 6.25 -5.25 8.62
N LEU A 123 5.21 -5.83 8.00
CA LEU A 123 4.94 -5.61 6.57
C LEU A 123 4.71 -4.14 6.25
N LEU A 124 3.89 -3.43 7.03
CA LEU A 124 3.65 -2.00 6.84
C LEU A 124 4.95 -1.18 6.98
N ASN A 125 5.81 -1.49 7.95
CA ASN A 125 7.13 -0.87 8.07
C ASN A 125 8.00 -1.13 6.82
N VAL A 126 8.02 -2.37 6.32
CA VAL A 126 8.70 -2.74 5.06
C VAL A 126 8.14 -1.91 3.91
N GLY A 127 6.81 -1.78 3.80
CA GLY A 127 6.18 -1.00 2.74
C GLY A 127 6.57 0.48 2.74
N VAL A 128 6.75 1.10 3.89
CA VAL A 128 7.23 2.49 3.97
C VAL A 128 8.65 2.61 3.43
N VAL A 129 9.54 1.69 3.82
CA VAL A 129 10.94 1.68 3.38
C VAL A 129 11.04 1.38 1.88
N GLU A 130 10.37 0.33 1.41
CA GLU A 130 10.49 -0.16 0.03
C GLU A 130 9.77 0.76 -0.96
N SER A 131 8.64 1.38 -0.59
CA SER A 131 8.03 2.42 -1.43
C SER A 131 8.96 3.61 -1.61
N ASN A 132 9.63 4.08 -0.55
CA ASN A 132 10.58 5.18 -0.67
C ASN A 132 11.77 4.81 -1.57
N LYS A 133 12.28 3.57 -1.48
CA LYS A 133 13.35 3.10 -2.39
C LYS A 133 12.87 3.03 -3.84
N ALA A 134 11.69 2.46 -4.09
CA ALA A 134 11.12 2.40 -5.44
C ALA A 134 10.91 3.79 -6.07
N GLU A 135 10.61 4.79 -5.23
CA GLU A 135 10.39 6.18 -5.64
C GLU A 135 11.68 7.00 -5.84
N THR A 136 12.78 6.62 -5.18
CA THR A 136 14.03 7.40 -5.17
C THR A 136 15.17 6.73 -5.92
N GLU A 137 15.24 5.41 -5.86
CA GLU A 137 16.29 4.57 -6.47
C GLU A 137 15.77 3.77 -7.67
N GLY A 138 14.45 3.57 -7.75
CA GLY A 138 13.79 2.78 -8.78
C GLY A 138 13.72 1.28 -8.47
N ILE A 139 12.92 0.57 -9.25
CA ILE A 139 12.80 -0.88 -9.26
C ILE A 139 13.41 -1.44 -10.55
N LEU A 140 13.93 -2.66 -10.48
CA LEU A 140 14.35 -3.40 -11.68
C LEU A 140 13.15 -4.17 -12.21
N LEU A 141 12.83 -3.96 -13.48
CA LEU A 141 11.82 -4.69 -14.23
C LEU A 141 12.53 -5.62 -15.21
N ASP A 142 12.40 -6.92 -14.98
CA ASP A 142 12.76 -7.95 -15.95
C ASP A 142 11.61 -8.10 -16.95
N TYR A 143 11.90 -7.98 -18.25
CA TYR A 143 10.90 -8.15 -19.29
C TYR A 143 11.47 -8.84 -20.52
N PHE A 144 10.58 -9.43 -21.30
CA PHE A 144 10.92 -10.04 -22.57
C PHE A 144 10.47 -9.15 -23.71
N SER A 145 11.31 -9.02 -24.73
CA SER A 145 10.91 -8.45 -26.01
C SER A 145 11.08 -9.47 -27.11
N SER A 146 10.07 -9.57 -27.98
CA SER A 146 10.19 -10.30 -29.23
C SER A 146 10.72 -9.36 -30.30
N HIS A 147 11.82 -9.72 -30.98
CA HIS A 147 12.30 -9.04 -32.17
C HIS A 147 12.43 -10.10 -33.28
N GLY A 148 11.44 -10.15 -34.17
CA GLY A 148 11.36 -11.20 -35.20
C GLY A 148 11.07 -12.59 -34.61
N LYS A 149 11.91 -13.59 -34.92
CA LYS A 149 11.78 -14.97 -34.42
C LYS A 149 12.49 -15.23 -33.06
N GLY A 150 13.10 -14.22 -32.45
CA GLY A 150 13.88 -14.36 -31.22
C GLY A 150 13.24 -13.70 -30.00
N LEU A 151 13.38 -14.32 -28.83
CA LEU A 151 13.09 -13.75 -27.52
C LEU A 151 14.38 -13.22 -26.89
N SER A 152 14.38 -11.95 -26.48
CA SER A 152 15.45 -11.37 -25.67
C SER A 152 14.96 -11.05 -24.27
N TRP A 153 15.81 -11.34 -23.28
CA TRP A 153 15.65 -10.94 -21.90
C TRP A 153 16.27 -9.57 -21.69
N ASN A 154 15.53 -8.66 -21.09
CA ASN A 154 15.97 -7.29 -20.83
C ASN A 154 15.67 -6.90 -19.39
N VAL A 155 16.46 -5.95 -18.88
CA VAL A 155 16.29 -5.37 -17.55
C VAL A 155 16.20 -3.87 -17.70
N GLN A 156 15.13 -3.28 -17.19
CA GLN A 156 14.95 -1.82 -17.15
C GLN A 156 14.80 -1.36 -15.71
N ARG A 157 15.48 -0.27 -15.34
CA ARG A 157 15.21 0.43 -14.09
C ARG A 157 14.08 1.43 -14.29
N ILE A 158 13.04 1.34 -13.47
CA ILE A 158 11.88 2.23 -13.51
C ILE A 158 11.73 2.88 -12.13
N CYS A 159 11.64 4.21 -12.08
CA CYS A 159 11.25 4.87 -10.84
C CYS A 159 9.74 4.96 -10.73
N LEU A 160 9.23 4.74 -9.52
CA LEU A 160 7.84 5.06 -9.22
C LEU A 160 7.67 6.54 -8.88
N PRO A 161 6.49 7.15 -9.14
CA PRO A 161 6.23 8.53 -8.75
C PRO A 161 6.32 8.73 -7.24
N ARG A 162 6.99 9.80 -6.81
CA ARG A 162 7.12 10.14 -5.38
C ARG A 162 5.75 10.36 -4.73
N THR A 163 5.58 9.83 -3.52
CA THR A 163 4.35 9.94 -2.74
C THR A 163 4.61 10.69 -1.42
N ASP A 164 3.63 11.45 -0.96
CA ASP A 164 3.75 12.34 0.19
C ASP A 164 3.20 11.72 1.48
N TYR A 165 2.20 10.85 1.35
CA TYR A 165 1.51 10.22 2.46
C TYR A 165 1.14 8.77 2.15
N LEU A 166 0.81 8.06 3.22
CA LEU A 166 0.62 6.62 3.26
C LEU A 166 -0.82 6.30 3.65
N ALA A 167 -1.37 5.23 3.07
CA ALA A 167 -2.53 4.53 3.60
C ALA A 167 -2.08 3.15 4.06
N LEU A 168 -2.12 2.92 5.37
CA LEU A 168 -1.88 1.62 5.98
C LEU A 168 -3.23 0.88 5.97
N HIS A 169 -3.41 -0.08 5.05
CA HIS A 169 -4.75 -0.53 4.69
C HIS A 169 -4.91 -2.04 4.65
N ASP A 170 -5.86 -2.58 5.40
CA ASP A 170 -6.23 -3.98 5.34
C ASP A 170 -6.94 -4.30 4.02
N VAL A 171 -6.58 -5.42 3.40
CA VAL A 171 -7.08 -5.81 2.07
C VAL A 171 -8.57 -6.19 2.06
N ASP A 172 -9.15 -6.52 3.22
CA ASP A 172 -10.52 -7.00 3.38
C ASP A 172 -11.52 -5.91 3.82
N LEU A 173 -11.09 -4.65 3.85
CA LEU A 173 -11.91 -3.50 4.23
C LEU A 173 -12.18 -2.60 3.02
N LEU A 174 -13.44 -2.54 2.59
CA LEU A 174 -13.85 -1.71 1.45
C LEU A 174 -14.64 -0.48 1.93
N PRO A 175 -14.21 0.76 1.58
CA PRO A 175 -14.97 1.96 1.90
C PRO A 175 -16.24 2.04 1.04
N LEU A 176 -17.43 2.12 1.63
CA LEU A 176 -18.67 2.25 0.85
C LEU A 176 -19.23 3.69 0.85
N ASP A 177 -19.02 4.44 1.93
CA ASP A 177 -19.48 5.82 2.04
C ASP A 177 -18.52 6.75 1.27
N PRO A 178 -18.98 7.47 0.23
CA PRO A 178 -18.14 8.41 -0.51
C PRO A 178 -17.65 9.58 0.34
N GLY A 179 -18.24 9.81 1.52
CA GLY A 179 -17.75 10.76 2.52
C GLY A 179 -16.36 10.40 3.06
N ILE A 180 -15.95 9.13 3.03
CA ILE A 180 -14.64 8.68 3.53
C ILE A 180 -13.52 9.26 2.67
N SER A 181 -12.91 10.33 3.16
CA SER A 181 -11.91 11.03 2.38
C SER A 181 -10.51 10.43 2.55
N TYR A 182 -9.96 9.89 1.46
CA TYR A 182 -8.58 9.38 1.32
C TYR A 182 -7.58 10.47 0.94
N THR A 183 -8.03 11.72 0.88
CA THR A 183 -7.19 12.88 0.57
C THR A 183 -6.16 13.15 1.67
N TRP A 184 -5.24 14.07 1.39
CA TRP A 184 -4.20 14.51 2.32
C TRP A 184 -4.72 14.72 3.76
N PRO A 185 -4.11 14.10 4.80
CA PRO A 185 -4.64 14.10 6.16
C PRO A 185 -4.47 15.44 6.93
N SER A 186 -4.39 16.57 6.23
CA SER A 186 -4.16 17.93 6.76
C SER A 186 -2.86 18.05 7.59
N ASP A 187 -2.63 19.21 8.22
CA ASP A 187 -1.42 19.49 9.02
C ASP A 187 -1.23 18.55 10.24
N ALA A 188 -2.33 17.95 10.73
CA ALA A 188 -2.26 16.90 11.74
C ALA A 188 -1.43 15.70 11.25
N GLY A 189 -1.48 15.42 9.95
CA GLY A 189 -0.67 14.41 9.28
C GLY A 189 -1.06 12.97 9.58
N ILE A 190 -2.18 12.74 10.30
CA ILE A 190 -2.73 11.42 10.66
C ILE A 190 -4.25 11.48 10.61
N ARG A 191 -4.88 10.48 9.97
CA ARG A 191 -6.33 10.30 9.94
C ARG A 191 -6.69 8.82 10.03
N HIS A 192 -7.57 8.46 10.95
CA HIS A 192 -8.13 7.11 11.02
C HIS A 192 -9.45 7.08 10.25
N LEU A 193 -9.58 6.12 9.34
CA LEU A 193 -10.72 6.05 8.41
C LEU A 193 -11.87 5.21 8.93
N ILE A 194 -11.66 4.41 9.98
CA ILE A 194 -12.64 3.42 10.44
C ILE A 194 -12.95 3.64 11.92
N PRO A 195 -13.93 4.49 12.26
CA PRO A 195 -14.29 4.70 13.65
C PRO A 195 -14.78 3.39 14.28
N ALA A 196 -14.43 3.18 15.55
CA ALA A 196 -14.75 1.96 16.30
C ALA A 196 -16.20 1.52 16.08
N GLN A 197 -17.15 2.45 16.27
CA GLN A 197 -18.60 2.24 16.23
C GLN A 197 -19.10 1.61 14.93
N LEU A 198 -18.33 1.70 13.85
CA LEU A 198 -18.69 1.21 12.52
C LEU A 198 -17.93 -0.07 12.16
N HIS A 199 -16.97 -0.47 12.98
CA HIS A 199 -16.30 -1.73 12.83
C HIS A 199 -17.23 -2.87 13.28
N PRO A 200 -17.67 -3.79 12.38
CA PRO A 200 -18.69 -4.78 12.69
C PRO A 200 -18.26 -5.76 13.79
N ARG A 201 -16.95 -5.88 14.04
CA ARG A 201 -16.39 -6.73 15.11
C ARG A 201 -15.90 -5.98 16.35
N TYR A 202 -15.59 -4.70 16.24
CA TYR A 202 -14.89 -3.92 17.29
C TYR A 202 -15.66 -2.66 17.70
N TYR A 203 -16.95 -2.57 17.37
CA TYR A 203 -17.84 -1.45 17.72
C TYR A 203 -17.86 -1.06 19.20
N TRP A 204 -17.56 -2.00 20.09
CA TRP A 204 -17.51 -1.79 21.54
C TRP A 204 -16.16 -1.24 22.02
N PHE A 205 -15.09 -1.32 21.22
CA PHE A 205 -13.75 -0.90 21.62
C PHE A 205 -13.47 0.55 21.19
N LYS A 206 -13.81 1.50 22.06
CA LYS A 206 -13.75 2.95 21.79
C LYS A 206 -12.40 3.46 21.27
N ASN A 207 -11.30 2.78 21.59
CA ASN A 207 -9.94 3.18 21.20
C ASN A 207 -9.41 2.45 19.96
N TYR A 208 -10.26 1.70 19.24
CA TYR A 208 -9.89 0.99 18.03
C TYR A 208 -9.13 1.87 17.03
N PHE A 209 -8.02 1.35 16.50
CA PHE A 209 -7.14 2.07 15.56
C PHE A 209 -6.62 1.17 14.42
N GLY A 210 -7.28 0.04 14.21
CA GLY A 210 -6.94 -0.90 13.14
C GLY A 210 -7.55 -0.52 11.79
N GLY A 211 -7.36 -1.41 10.82
CA GLY A 211 -8.05 -1.39 9.54
C GLY A 211 -7.43 -0.47 8.51
N ALA A 212 -7.75 0.84 8.55
CA ALA A 212 -7.27 1.81 7.57
C ALA A 212 -6.88 3.15 8.22
N VAL A 213 -5.60 3.51 8.10
CA VAL A 213 -5.03 4.75 8.66
C VAL A 213 -4.24 5.49 7.58
N LEU A 214 -4.56 6.76 7.39
CA LEU A 214 -3.74 7.69 6.61
C LEU A 214 -2.70 8.34 7.51
N ILE A 215 -1.47 8.43 7.03
CA ILE A 215 -0.38 9.06 7.77
C ILE A 215 0.66 9.62 6.80
N THR A 216 1.14 10.85 7.02
CA THR A 216 2.24 11.39 6.22
C THR A 216 3.54 10.61 6.49
N ARG A 217 4.41 10.48 5.48
CA ARG A 217 5.71 9.82 5.67
C ARG A 217 6.51 10.44 6.82
N ALA A 218 6.49 11.76 6.92
CA ALA A 218 7.16 12.51 7.99
C ALA A 218 6.65 12.11 9.39
N ARG A 219 5.33 12.02 9.60
CA ARG A 219 4.76 11.58 10.89
C ARG A 219 5.08 10.12 11.19
N PHE A 220 5.01 9.25 10.18
CA PHE A 220 5.35 7.83 10.36
C PHE A 220 6.81 7.64 10.83
N LEU A 221 7.75 8.38 10.22
CA LEU A 221 9.15 8.36 10.62
C LEU A 221 9.36 9.00 12.01
N GLN A 222 8.68 10.10 12.31
CA GLN A 222 8.74 10.78 13.61
C GLN A 222 8.38 9.83 14.78
N ILE A 223 7.41 8.95 14.58
CA ILE A 223 6.95 7.99 15.61
C ILE A 223 7.67 6.64 15.56
N ASN A 224 8.71 6.51 14.74
CA ASN A 224 9.47 5.27 14.55
C ASN A 224 8.60 4.09 14.09
N GLY A 225 7.63 4.34 13.22
CA GLY A 225 6.76 3.33 12.62
C GLY A 225 5.99 2.47 13.63
N LEU A 226 5.55 1.29 13.18
CA LEU A 226 4.88 0.29 14.01
C LEU A 226 5.89 -0.63 14.71
N SER A 227 5.45 -1.38 15.73
CA SER A 227 6.26 -2.43 16.33
C SER A 227 6.39 -3.67 15.44
N ASN A 228 7.59 -4.23 15.31
CA ASN A 228 7.84 -5.48 14.58
C ASN A 228 7.57 -6.74 15.43
N SER A 229 7.22 -6.59 16.70
CA SER A 229 7.16 -7.69 17.67
C SER A 229 5.80 -8.40 17.72
N PHE A 230 4.79 -7.89 17.01
CA PHE A 230 3.44 -8.45 17.00
C PHE A 230 3.30 -9.49 15.89
N TRP A 231 3.48 -10.76 16.28
CA TRP A 231 3.31 -11.91 15.41
C TRP A 231 1.93 -12.53 15.64
N GLY A 232 1.09 -12.59 14.61
CA GLY A 232 -0.29 -13.03 14.72
C GLY A 232 -1.26 -11.86 14.91
N TRP A 233 -2.47 -12.17 15.38
CA TRP A 233 -3.57 -11.21 15.42
C TRP A 233 -3.58 -10.40 16.73
N GLY A 234 -3.58 -9.07 16.61
CA GLY A 234 -3.97 -8.11 17.66
C GLY A 234 -2.84 -7.32 18.33
N SER A 235 -3.24 -6.16 18.88
CA SER A 235 -2.47 -5.23 19.72
C SER A 235 -1.38 -4.40 19.02
N GLU A 236 -1.09 -4.64 17.75
CA GLU A 236 -0.10 -3.84 17.01
C GLU A 236 -0.64 -2.45 16.66
N ASP A 237 -1.94 -2.34 16.40
CA ASP A 237 -2.67 -1.10 16.16
C ASP A 237 -2.84 -0.27 17.43
N ASP A 238 -3.11 -0.92 18.57
CA ASP A 238 -3.15 -0.29 19.89
C ASP A 238 -1.79 0.32 20.27
N GLU A 239 -0.72 -0.44 20.09
CA GLU A 239 0.65 0.03 20.36
C GLU A 239 1.02 1.18 19.44
N PHE A 240 0.66 1.10 18.15
CA PHE A 240 0.87 2.17 17.21
C PHE A 240 0.09 3.45 17.58
N ARG A 241 -1.16 3.32 18.02
CA ARG A 241 -1.94 4.45 18.56
C ARG A 241 -1.25 5.08 19.77
N LEU A 242 -0.72 4.27 20.68
CA LEU A 242 0.00 4.78 21.85
C LEU A 242 1.27 5.53 21.47
N ARG A 243 2.02 5.08 20.44
CA ARG A 243 3.18 5.84 19.90
C ARG A 243 2.77 7.21 19.39
N ILE A 244 1.68 7.28 18.64
CA ILE A 244 1.14 8.55 18.13
C ILE A 244 0.85 9.50 19.29
N LEU A 245 0.07 9.04 20.27
CA LEU A 245 -0.30 9.88 21.43
C LEU A 245 0.91 10.32 22.26
N ARG A 246 1.88 9.42 22.49
CA ARG A 246 3.10 9.73 23.24
C ARG A 246 4.03 10.72 22.53
N SER A 247 3.93 10.83 21.21
CA SER A 247 4.67 11.81 20.42
C SER A 247 4.04 13.21 20.38
N GLY A 248 2.95 13.43 21.13
CA GLY A 248 2.21 14.69 21.16
C GLY A 248 1.33 14.93 19.92
N LEU A 249 1.11 13.89 19.11
CA LEU A 249 0.28 13.96 17.91
C LEU A 249 -1.16 13.53 18.22
N ASN A 250 -2.10 14.18 17.55
CA ASN A 250 -3.52 13.86 17.66
C ASN A 250 -4.00 13.05 16.46
N VAL A 251 -4.87 12.06 16.73
CA VAL A 251 -5.58 11.32 15.70
C VAL A 251 -6.89 12.05 15.40
N ARG A 252 -7.07 12.48 14.15
CA ARG A 252 -8.40 12.91 13.68
C ARG A 252 -9.21 11.68 13.24
N LEU A 253 -10.34 11.48 13.89
CA LEU A 253 -11.36 10.55 13.43
C LEU A 253 -12.20 11.24 12.36
N PHE A 254 -12.40 10.57 11.23
CA PHE A 254 -13.38 11.01 10.25
C PHE A 254 -14.74 10.37 10.58
N VAL A 255 -15.76 11.17 10.85
CA VAL A 255 -17.12 10.69 11.16
C VAL A 255 -18.06 11.19 10.07
N THR A 256 -18.32 10.34 9.07
CA THR A 256 -19.55 10.42 8.29
C THR A 256 -20.34 9.11 8.50
N ARG A 257 -21.56 9.02 7.96
CA ARG A 257 -22.43 7.83 8.07
C ARG A 257 -21.82 6.67 7.27
N LEU A 258 -20.75 6.10 7.81
CA LEU A 258 -19.87 5.16 7.14
C LEU A 258 -20.44 3.74 7.21
N TYR A 259 -20.61 3.12 6.03
CA TYR A 259 -20.71 1.68 5.88
C TYR A 259 -19.37 1.17 5.35
N CYS A 260 -18.78 0.16 6.00
CA CYS A 260 -17.65 -0.60 5.47
C CYS A 260 -18.09 -2.04 5.29
N ARG A 261 -17.82 -2.62 4.11
CA ARG A 261 -18.05 -4.06 3.90
C ARG A 261 -16.79 -4.80 4.32
N ILE A 262 -16.92 -5.63 5.35
CA ILE A 262 -15.89 -6.63 5.66
C ILE A 262 -16.21 -7.89 4.87
N HIS A 263 -15.30 -8.31 4.01
CA HIS A 263 -15.34 -9.67 3.49
C HIS A 263 -14.82 -10.62 4.58
N THR A 264 -15.70 -11.01 5.50
CA THR A 264 -15.38 -12.11 6.44
C THR A 264 -15.23 -13.39 5.64
N ALA A 265 -13.99 -13.82 5.41
CA ALA A 265 -13.69 -15.22 5.23
C ALA A 265 -14.20 -15.97 6.48
N VAL A 266 -15.03 -16.97 6.24
CA VAL A 266 -15.70 -17.81 7.22
C VAL A 266 -14.73 -18.27 8.31
N PHE A 267 -14.98 -17.86 9.55
CA PHE A 267 -14.33 -18.41 10.74
C PHE A 267 -14.95 -19.80 10.99
N MET A 268 -14.44 -20.86 10.36
CA MET A 268 -14.71 -22.21 10.85
C MET A 268 -13.93 -22.41 12.15
N ARG A 269 -14.57 -22.11 13.28
CA ARG A 269 -14.26 -22.79 14.55
C ARG A 269 -14.47 -24.28 14.30
N ARG A 270 -13.40 -25.06 14.14
CA ARG A 270 -13.46 -26.46 14.57
C ARG A 270 -13.11 -26.52 16.04
N ARG A 271 -14.08 -27.03 16.80
CA ARG A 271 -14.03 -27.39 18.21
C ARG A 271 -12.69 -28.05 18.56
N LEU A 272 -12.17 -27.67 19.72
CA LEU A 272 -11.43 -28.61 20.56
C LEU A 272 -12.30 -29.86 20.74
N THR A 273 -11.81 -30.99 20.23
CA THR A 273 -12.09 -32.29 20.83
C THR A 273 -10.79 -32.75 21.45
N ILE A 274 -10.94 -33.23 22.68
CA ILE A 274 -9.94 -33.60 23.69
C ILE A 274 -8.81 -34.44 23.09
#